data_AF-A0A2S7EPX5-F1
#
_entry.id   AF-A0A2S7EPX5-F1
#
_cell.length_a   1.000
_cell.length_b   1.000
_cell.length_c   1.000
_cell.angle_alpha   90.00
_cell.angle_beta   90.00
_cell.angle_gamma   90.00
#
_symmetry.space_group_name_H-M   'P 1'
#
loop_
_entity.id
_entity.type
_entity.pdbx_description
1 polymer ?
#
loop_
_entity_poly.entity_id
_entity_poly.type
_entity_poly.pdbx_seq_one_letter_code
_entity_poly.pdbx_strand_id
1 'polypeptide(L)'
;MISALVLLAACSKVNLEWSEEVRLADGSTLIVDRTATGEKKYEIGGPGGWNQTQMSLRIGPGGTKPPPVWRDAFVPLLLDYEPATGTWSLVTSFYFCSTWYELGKPGLPYIEFQSREGRAWARVPLESRLIGRESNLLTGPDADGEHARVTIKDKLARERNTSERLKKIASKWNGC
;
A
#
# COMPACT_ATOMS: atom_id res chain seq x y z
N MET A 1 20.41 -48.92 3.76
CA MET A 1 19.24 -48.12 4.19
C MET A 1 19.51 -46.68 3.80
N ILE A 2 18.79 -46.15 2.81
CA ILE A 2 18.89 -44.74 2.40
C ILE A 2 17.65 -44.06 2.97
N SER A 3 17.77 -43.39 4.11
CA SER A 3 16.72 -42.52 4.63
C SER A 3 16.82 -41.17 3.93
N ALA A 4 15.84 -40.90 3.06
CA ALA A 4 15.67 -39.62 2.41
C ALA A 4 15.38 -38.53 3.46
N LEU A 5 16.22 -37.50 3.50
CA LEU A 5 15.92 -36.25 4.19
C LEU A 5 14.79 -35.55 3.41
N VAL A 6 13.58 -35.56 3.94
CA VAL A 6 12.49 -34.71 3.47
C VAL A 6 12.76 -33.31 4.03
N LEU A 7 13.29 -32.41 3.18
CA LEU A 7 13.37 -30.99 3.50
C LEU A 7 11.93 -30.43 3.49
N LEU A 8 11.34 -30.30 4.67
CA LEU A 8 10.12 -29.53 4.87
C LEU A 8 10.45 -28.05 4.56
N ALA A 9 10.12 -27.60 3.36
CA ALA A 9 10.05 -26.18 3.06
C ALA A 9 8.90 -25.59 3.87
N ALA A 10 9.22 -25.04 5.05
CA ALA A 10 8.25 -24.31 5.85
C ALA A 10 7.92 -22.98 5.13
N CYS A 11 6.83 -22.94 4.37
CA CYS A 11 6.21 -21.68 3.95
C CYS A 11 5.78 -20.92 5.21
N SER A 12 6.60 -19.97 5.67
CA SER A 12 6.24 -19.11 6.80
C SER A 12 5.32 -17.99 6.32
N LYS A 13 4.08 -18.00 6.80
CA LYS A 13 3.09 -16.94 6.56
C LYS A 13 3.53 -15.63 7.21
N VAL A 14 3.27 -14.52 6.53
CA VAL A 14 3.44 -13.15 7.04
C VAL A 14 2.06 -12.62 7.41
N ASN A 15 1.93 -12.07 8.62
CA ASN A 15 0.74 -11.37 9.08
C ASN A 15 1.18 -10.16 9.91
N LEU A 16 0.97 -8.96 9.35
CA LEU A 16 1.42 -7.70 9.90
C LEU A 16 0.23 -6.84 10.28
N GLU A 17 0.38 -6.10 11.37
CA GLU A 17 -0.55 -5.07 11.82
C GLU A 17 0.26 -3.88 12.35
N TRP A 18 -0.10 -2.67 11.92
CA TRP A 18 0.52 -1.44 12.39
C TRP A 18 -0.43 -0.26 12.24
N SER A 19 -0.13 0.82 12.93
CA SER A 19 -0.73 2.14 12.68
C SER A 19 0.30 3.06 12.01
N GLU A 20 -0.15 4.00 11.19
CA GLU A 20 0.75 5.00 10.60
C GLU A 20 0.14 6.40 10.55
N GLU A 21 1.00 7.41 10.69
CA GLU A 21 0.65 8.82 10.56
C GLU A 21 0.55 9.24 9.11
N VAL A 22 -0.57 9.81 8.69
CA VAL A 22 -0.81 10.25 7.31
C VAL A 22 -1.06 11.75 7.29
N ARG A 23 -0.24 12.48 6.54
CA ARG A 23 -0.45 13.91 6.27
C ARG A 23 -1.26 14.09 4.98
N LEU A 24 -2.43 14.70 5.08
CA LEU A 24 -3.31 15.00 3.95
C LEU A 24 -2.84 16.25 3.18
N ALA A 25 -3.48 16.53 2.04
CA ALA A 25 -3.15 17.69 1.21
C ALA A 25 -3.27 19.03 1.95
N ASP A 26 -4.26 19.15 2.84
CA ASP A 26 -4.52 20.35 3.63
C ASP A 26 -3.54 20.54 4.81
N GLY A 27 -2.57 19.62 4.96
CA GLY A 27 -1.57 19.63 6.02
C GLY A 27 -2.05 18.99 7.33
N SER A 28 -3.34 18.65 7.45
CA SER A 28 -3.85 17.90 8.59
C SER A 28 -3.21 16.51 8.66
N THR A 29 -3.13 15.96 9.86
CA THR A 29 -2.55 14.63 10.08
C THR A 29 -3.58 13.75 10.78
N LEU A 30 -3.70 12.50 10.31
CA LEU A 30 -4.53 11.48 10.91
C LEU A 30 -3.75 10.18 11.11
N ILE A 31 -4.35 9.24 11.84
CA ILE A 31 -3.83 7.89 12.00
C ILE A 31 -4.69 6.94 11.16
N VAL A 32 -4.02 6.05 10.43
CA VAL A 32 -4.67 4.89 9.82
C VAL A 32 -4.11 3.61 10.43
N ASP A 33 -4.98 2.62 10.53
CA ASP A 33 -4.63 1.27 10.93
C ASP A 33 -4.52 0.40 9.67
N ARG A 34 -3.46 -0.39 9.59
CA ARG A 34 -3.09 -1.17 8.42
C ARG A 34 -2.85 -2.61 8.81
N THR A 35 -3.16 -3.51 7.88
CA THR A 35 -2.70 -4.89 7.95
C THR A 35 -2.09 -5.29 6.62
N ALA A 36 -1.18 -6.25 6.65
CA ALA A 36 -0.68 -6.90 5.44
C ALA A 36 -0.48 -8.40 5.66
N THR A 37 -0.85 -9.20 4.67
CA THR A 37 -0.66 -10.66 4.71
C THR A 37 0.05 -11.14 3.46
N GLY A 38 0.79 -12.23 3.61
CA GLY A 38 1.54 -12.83 2.51
C GLY A 38 2.36 -14.04 2.94
N GLU A 39 3.37 -14.36 2.14
CA GLU A 39 4.24 -15.52 2.36
C GLU A 39 5.70 -15.13 2.21
N LYS A 40 6.57 -15.53 3.16
CA LYS A 40 8.00 -15.27 3.00
C LYS A 40 8.55 -16.08 1.82
N LYS A 41 9.37 -15.42 1.02
CA LYS A 41 10.22 -16.02 0.00
C LYS A 41 11.65 -16.01 0.51
N TYR A 42 12.18 -17.20 0.76
CA TYR A 42 13.58 -17.37 1.10
C TYR A 42 14.32 -17.76 -0.17
N GLU A 43 15.29 -16.95 -0.56
CA GLU A 43 16.34 -17.38 -1.49
C GLU A 43 17.54 -17.82 -0.64
N ILE A 44 18.10 -19.00 -0.91
CA ILE A 44 19.31 -19.46 -0.22
C ILE A 44 20.45 -18.49 -0.56
N GLY A 45 20.92 -17.72 0.43
CA GLY A 45 21.98 -16.72 0.27
C GLY A 45 21.54 -15.34 -0.24
N GLY A 46 20.24 -15.11 -0.45
CA GLY A 46 19.68 -13.80 -0.82
C GLY A 46 19.21 -12.98 0.39
N PRO A 47 18.84 -11.70 0.21
CA PRO A 47 18.34 -10.84 1.28
C PRO A 47 16.99 -11.30 1.87
N GLY A 48 16.38 -12.33 1.29
CA GLY A 48 14.99 -12.73 1.58
C GLY A 48 13.99 -11.71 1.01
N GLY A 49 12.72 -12.09 1.03
CA GLY A 49 11.61 -11.23 0.64
C GLY A 49 10.29 -11.84 1.06
N TRP A 50 9.18 -11.22 0.68
CA TRP A 50 7.86 -11.81 0.88
C TRP A 50 6.92 -11.46 -0.27
N ASN A 51 5.98 -12.37 -0.53
CA ASN A 51 4.94 -12.22 -1.51
C ASN A 51 3.68 -11.69 -0.82
N GLN A 52 3.42 -10.40 -0.96
CA GLN A 52 2.20 -9.78 -0.45
C GLN A 52 0.97 -10.30 -1.20
N THR A 53 -0.03 -10.74 -0.44
CA THR A 53 -1.31 -11.20 -0.98
C THR A 53 -2.46 -10.24 -0.69
N GLN A 54 -2.39 -9.49 0.41
CA GLN A 54 -3.45 -8.54 0.78
C GLN A 54 -2.88 -7.42 1.66
N MET A 55 -3.40 -6.22 1.48
CA MET A 55 -3.26 -5.09 2.39
C MET A 55 -4.63 -4.57 2.80
N SER A 56 -4.69 -3.94 3.97
CA SER A 56 -5.87 -3.19 4.40
C SER A 56 -5.55 -1.79 4.87
N LEU A 57 -6.55 -0.92 4.84
CA LEU A 57 -6.50 0.42 5.40
C LEU A 57 -7.82 0.75 6.07
N ARG A 58 -7.75 1.11 7.36
CA ARG A 58 -8.84 1.65 8.15
C ARG A 58 -8.46 3.04 8.64
N ILE A 59 -9.27 4.04 8.31
CA ILE A 59 -9.08 5.39 8.85
C ILE A 59 -9.52 5.39 10.32
N GLY A 60 -8.68 5.94 11.20
CA GLY A 60 -9.01 6.09 12.61
C GLY A 60 -10.22 7.01 12.84
N PRO A 61 -10.85 6.96 14.01
CA PRO A 61 -11.96 7.84 14.35
C PRO A 61 -11.54 9.32 14.33
N GLY A 62 -12.41 10.19 13.80
CA GLY A 62 -12.17 11.63 13.67
C GLY A 62 -13.44 12.40 13.27
N GLY A 63 -13.32 13.72 13.08
CA GLY A 63 -14.46 14.61 12.74
C GLY A 63 -15.04 14.44 11.33
N THR A 64 -14.42 13.61 10.50
CA THR A 64 -14.86 13.23 9.15
C THR A 64 -15.53 11.87 9.16
N LYS A 65 -16.57 11.64 8.36
CA LYS A 65 -17.21 10.32 8.21
C LYS A 65 -16.26 9.36 7.48
N PRO A 66 -15.62 8.38 8.16
CA PRO A 66 -14.65 7.52 7.52
C PRO A 66 -15.37 6.49 6.61
N PRO A 67 -14.70 6.03 5.55
CA PRO A 67 -15.18 4.93 4.72
C PRO A 67 -15.06 3.58 5.46
N PRO A 68 -15.70 2.51 4.96
CA PRO A 68 -15.42 1.16 5.44
C PRO A 68 -13.94 0.79 5.19
N VAL A 69 -13.47 -0.25 5.86
CA VAL A 69 -12.09 -0.74 5.69
C VAL A 69 -11.86 -1.12 4.23
N TRP A 70 -10.81 -0.54 3.63
CA TRP A 70 -10.35 -0.93 2.30
C TRP A 70 -9.50 -2.21 2.41
N ARG A 71 -9.68 -3.17 1.49
CA ARG A 71 -8.87 -4.40 1.40
C ARG A 71 -8.68 -4.80 -0.06
N ASP A 72 -7.45 -5.02 -0.47
CA ASP A 72 -7.10 -5.53 -1.81
C ASP A 72 -5.67 -6.09 -1.81
N ALA A 73 -5.22 -6.69 -2.91
CA ALA A 73 -3.84 -7.11 -3.14
C ALA A 73 -2.90 -5.94 -3.48
N PHE A 74 -3.45 -4.77 -3.85
CA PHE A 74 -2.67 -3.59 -4.21
C PHE A 74 -1.93 -2.96 -3.03
N VAL A 75 -0.90 -2.17 -3.34
CA VAL A 75 -0.09 -1.38 -2.43
C VAL A 75 -0.68 0.04 -2.34
N PRO A 76 -1.24 0.46 -1.19
CA PRO A 76 -1.64 1.83 -0.96
C PRO A 76 -0.45 2.80 -0.92
N LEU A 77 -0.57 3.94 -1.59
CA LEU A 77 0.48 4.96 -1.68
C LEU A 77 0.06 6.29 -1.07
N LEU A 78 -1.13 6.75 -1.45
CA LEU A 78 -1.63 8.08 -1.15
C LEU A 78 -3.06 7.97 -0.66
N LEU A 79 -3.32 8.48 0.54
CA LEU A 79 -4.65 8.74 1.05
C LEU A 79 -4.86 10.24 1.14
N ASP A 80 -5.99 10.73 0.64
CA ASP A 80 -6.35 12.14 0.68
C ASP A 80 -7.84 12.33 0.96
N TYR A 81 -8.19 13.52 1.44
CA TYR A 81 -9.57 13.92 1.66
C TYR A 81 -9.83 15.26 0.97
N GLU A 82 -10.94 15.35 0.23
CA GLU A 82 -11.43 16.56 -0.41
C GLU A 82 -12.66 17.08 0.35
N PRO A 83 -12.52 18.08 1.24
CA PRO A 83 -13.61 18.57 2.06
C PRO A 83 -14.77 19.14 1.25
N ALA A 84 -14.50 19.77 0.09
CA ALA A 84 -15.54 20.39 -0.72
C ALA A 84 -16.56 19.38 -1.28
N THR A 85 -16.15 18.12 -1.41
CA THR A 85 -17.00 17.04 -1.94
C THR A 85 -17.26 15.92 -0.94
N GLY A 86 -16.65 15.97 0.25
CA GLY A 86 -16.72 14.90 1.24
C GLY A 86 -16.16 13.57 0.73
N THR A 87 -15.11 13.64 -0.11
CA THR A 87 -14.55 12.48 -0.81
C THR A 87 -13.20 12.07 -0.23
N TRP A 88 -13.09 10.80 0.15
CA TRP A 88 -11.81 10.13 0.37
C TRP A 88 -11.30 9.56 -0.95
N SER A 89 -10.02 9.79 -1.25
CA SER A 89 -9.32 9.16 -2.37
C SER A 89 -8.16 8.33 -1.84
N LEU A 90 -8.10 7.08 -2.30
CA LEU A 90 -6.99 6.16 -2.03
C LEU A 90 -6.35 5.76 -3.36
N VAL A 91 -5.11 6.16 -3.58
CA VAL A 91 -4.33 5.72 -4.74
C VAL A 91 -3.50 4.50 -4.34
N THR A 92 -3.57 3.48 -5.18
CA THR A 92 -2.84 2.23 -5.03
C THR A 92 -2.04 1.91 -6.28
N SER A 93 -1.10 0.98 -6.16
CA SER A 93 -0.30 0.45 -7.25
C SER A 93 -0.04 -1.05 -7.00
N PHE A 94 0.58 -1.75 -7.94
CA PHE A 94 0.84 -3.18 -7.82
C PHE A 94 2.23 -3.46 -7.22
N TYR A 95 2.44 -4.60 -6.58
CA TYR A 95 3.79 -5.00 -6.20
C TYR A 95 4.56 -5.56 -7.41
N PHE A 96 3.90 -6.40 -8.21
CA PHE A 96 4.50 -7.13 -9.32
C PHE A 96 3.97 -6.68 -10.69
N CYS A 97 4.85 -6.68 -11.68
CA CYS A 97 4.53 -6.31 -13.06
C CYS A 97 3.48 -7.22 -13.71
N SER A 98 3.42 -8.49 -13.30
CA SER A 98 2.35 -9.42 -13.72
C SER A 98 0.96 -8.86 -13.44
N THR A 99 0.74 -8.27 -12.27
CA THR A 99 -0.53 -7.64 -11.91
C THR A 99 -0.86 -6.46 -12.83
N TRP A 100 0.13 -5.67 -13.25
CA TRP A 100 -0.08 -4.59 -14.22
C TRP A 100 -0.51 -5.12 -15.59
N TYR A 101 0.08 -6.23 -16.02
CA TYR A 101 -0.30 -6.92 -17.25
C TYR A 101 -1.74 -7.43 -17.21
N GLU A 102 -2.15 -8.03 -16.10
CA GLU A 102 -3.52 -8.54 -15.87
C GLU A 102 -4.57 -7.42 -15.87
N LEU A 103 -4.20 -6.21 -15.43
CA LEU A 103 -5.06 -5.03 -15.48
C LEU A 103 -5.25 -4.45 -16.90
N GLY A 104 -4.69 -5.09 -17.92
CA GLY A 104 -4.76 -4.64 -19.31
C GLY A 104 -3.70 -3.59 -19.66
N LYS A 105 -2.59 -3.51 -18.91
CA LYS A 105 -1.48 -2.57 -19.13
C LYS A 105 -1.96 -1.10 -19.16
N PRO A 106 -2.65 -0.61 -18.12
CA PRO A 106 -3.08 0.78 -18.09
C PRO A 106 -1.86 1.71 -18.21
N GLY A 107 -2.01 2.82 -18.94
CA GLY A 107 -0.91 3.74 -19.23
C GLY A 107 -0.21 4.31 -18.00
N LEU A 108 -0.92 4.38 -16.86
CA LEU A 108 -0.34 4.68 -15.56
C LEU A 108 -0.52 3.48 -14.61
N PRO A 109 0.45 3.23 -13.73
CA PRO A 109 0.46 2.05 -12.86
C PRO A 109 -0.38 2.26 -11.60
N TYR A 110 -1.41 3.10 -11.65
CA TYR A 110 -2.15 3.53 -10.48
C TYR A 110 -3.64 3.20 -10.62
N ILE A 111 -4.24 2.84 -9.50
CA ILE A 111 -5.68 2.67 -9.37
C ILE A 111 -6.14 3.63 -8.28
N GLU A 112 -7.18 4.40 -8.56
CA GLU A 112 -7.84 5.21 -7.55
C GLU A 112 -9.10 4.51 -7.06
N PHE A 113 -9.28 4.53 -5.74
CA PHE A 113 -10.53 4.20 -5.09
C PHE A 113 -11.07 5.47 -4.43
N GLN A 114 -12.35 5.76 -4.65
CA GLN A 114 -13.05 6.85 -3.97
C GLN A 114 -14.13 6.33 -3.03
N SER A 115 -14.31 7.02 -1.91
CA SER A 115 -15.47 6.89 -1.05
C SER A 115 -16.03 8.27 -0.75
N ARG A 116 -17.35 8.44 -0.93
CA ARG A 116 -18.04 9.70 -0.65
C ARG A 116 -18.97 9.50 0.54
N GLU A 117 -18.88 10.40 1.52
CA GLU A 117 -19.75 10.39 2.70
C GLU A 117 -19.81 9.03 3.41
N GLY A 118 -18.68 8.32 3.49
CA GLY A 118 -18.55 7.02 4.16
C GLY A 118 -19.18 5.83 3.41
N ARG A 119 -19.52 5.98 2.12
CA ARG A 119 -19.99 4.86 1.28
C ARG A 119 -18.86 3.87 0.99
N ALA A 120 -19.20 2.71 0.44
CA ALA A 120 -18.21 1.73 0.00
C ALA A 120 -17.24 2.33 -1.03
N TRP A 121 -16.00 1.85 -1.02
CA TRP A 121 -14.99 2.23 -2.00
C TRP A 121 -15.41 1.81 -3.41
N ALA A 122 -15.30 2.74 -4.35
CA ALA A 122 -15.51 2.49 -5.77
C ALA A 122 -14.20 2.76 -6.52
N ARG A 123 -13.81 1.84 -7.40
CA ARG A 123 -12.70 2.07 -8.34
C ARG A 123 -13.12 3.12 -9.36
N VAL A 124 -12.28 4.12 -9.56
CA VAL A 124 -12.50 5.21 -10.51
C VAL A 124 -11.24 5.48 -11.35
N PRO A 125 -11.35 6.21 -12.47
CA PRO A 125 -10.18 6.74 -13.16
C PRO A 125 -9.37 7.67 -12.23
N LEU A 126 -8.05 7.64 -12.35
CA LEU A 126 -7.15 8.49 -11.57
C LEU A 126 -7.43 9.97 -11.84
N GLU A 127 -7.73 10.73 -10.78
CA GLU A 127 -7.92 12.17 -10.87
C GLU A 127 -6.60 12.91 -11.14
N SER A 128 -6.66 13.88 -12.05
CA SER A 128 -5.47 14.67 -12.43
C SER A 128 -4.85 15.42 -11.25
N ARG A 129 -5.64 15.82 -10.25
CA ARG A 129 -5.15 16.52 -9.04
C ARG A 129 -4.21 15.67 -8.18
N LEU A 130 -4.28 14.34 -8.30
CA LEU A 130 -3.45 13.41 -7.55
C LEU A 130 -2.12 13.14 -8.25
N ILE A 131 -2.01 13.45 -9.54
CA ILE A 131 -0.77 13.32 -10.30
C ILE A 131 0.27 14.31 -9.75
N GLY A 132 1.47 13.81 -9.49
CA GLY A 132 2.57 14.58 -8.92
C GLY A 132 2.56 14.66 -7.40
N ARG A 133 1.56 14.10 -6.71
CA ARG A 133 1.55 13.99 -5.25
C ARG A 133 2.54 12.92 -4.78
N GLU A 134 3.23 13.19 -3.69
CA GLU A 134 4.05 12.22 -2.98
C GLU A 134 3.18 11.21 -2.24
N SER A 135 3.68 9.98 -2.13
CA SER A 135 3.07 8.95 -1.29
C SER A 135 3.11 9.41 0.17
N ASN A 136 2.03 9.18 0.90
CA ASN A 136 1.95 9.48 2.32
C ASN A 136 1.62 8.25 3.16
N LEU A 137 1.68 7.06 2.56
CA LEU A 137 1.51 5.76 3.19
C LEU A 137 2.80 4.94 3.07
N LEU A 138 3.03 4.03 4.03
CA LEU A 138 4.11 3.06 3.95
C LEU A 138 3.82 2.05 2.83
N THR A 139 4.71 1.98 1.84
CA THR A 139 4.51 1.19 0.61
C THR A 139 5.22 -0.17 0.62
N GLY A 140 6.16 -0.40 1.54
CA GLY A 140 6.89 -1.65 1.64
C GLY A 140 7.12 -2.04 3.09
N PRO A 141 6.14 -2.64 3.78
CA PRO A 141 6.35 -3.06 5.16
C PRO A 141 7.31 -4.26 5.24
N ASP A 142 8.06 -4.31 6.33
CA ASP A 142 9.05 -5.33 6.62
C ASP A 142 8.36 -6.64 7.01
N ALA A 143 8.79 -7.75 6.40
CA ALA A 143 8.19 -9.07 6.58
C ALA A 143 8.27 -9.60 8.03
N ASP A 144 9.15 -9.01 8.84
CA ASP A 144 9.39 -9.37 10.23
C ASP A 144 8.59 -8.54 11.24
N GLY A 145 7.88 -7.51 10.77
CA GLY A 145 7.11 -6.62 11.64
C GLY A 145 7.36 -5.15 11.32
N GLU A 146 6.37 -4.33 11.68
CA GLU A 146 6.50 -2.88 11.70
C GLU A 146 6.47 -2.38 13.14
N HIS A 147 6.97 -1.15 13.35
CA HIS A 147 6.70 -0.44 14.59
C HIS A 147 5.18 -0.34 14.78
N ALA A 148 4.70 -0.48 16.01
CA ALA A 148 3.27 -0.36 16.33
C ALA A 148 2.66 0.95 15.79
N ARG A 149 3.47 2.01 15.74
CA ARG A 149 3.17 3.28 15.09
C ARG A 149 4.33 3.72 14.21
N VAL A 150 4.10 3.76 12.91
CA VAL A 150 5.03 4.28 11.90
C VAL A 150 4.76 5.77 11.70
N THR A 151 5.75 6.61 12.00
CA THR A 151 5.62 8.07 11.89
C THR A 151 5.88 8.57 10.48
N ILE A 152 5.56 9.84 10.22
CA ILE A 152 5.96 10.50 8.96
C ILE A 152 7.49 10.45 8.79
N LYS A 153 8.24 10.64 9.87
CA LYS A 153 9.71 10.61 9.84
C LYS A 153 10.26 9.24 9.43
N ASP A 154 9.66 8.17 9.93
CA ASP A 154 10.07 6.80 9.62
C ASP A 154 9.90 6.51 8.11
N LYS A 155 8.78 6.96 7.53
CA LYS A 155 8.51 6.81 6.10
C LYS A 155 9.51 7.57 5.24
N LEU A 156 9.76 8.84 5.55
CA LEU A 156 10.76 9.65 4.84
C LEU A 156 12.17 9.03 4.89
N ALA A 157 12.52 8.38 6.00
CA ALA A 157 13.82 7.70 6.11
C ALA A 157 13.94 6.50 5.17
N ARG A 158 12.82 5.80 4.91
CA ARG A 158 12.73 4.59 4.06
C ARG A 158 12.55 4.90 2.58
N GLU A 159 11.94 6.03 2.23
CA GLU A 159 11.73 6.46 0.84
C GLU A 159 12.99 6.43 -0.02
N ARG A 160 14.17 6.64 0.57
CA ARG A 160 15.45 6.56 -0.16
C ARG A 160 15.65 5.25 -0.92
N ASN A 161 15.13 4.15 -0.37
CA ASN A 161 15.27 2.80 -0.94
C ASN A 161 14.01 2.32 -1.67
N THR A 162 12.96 3.14 -1.70
CA THR A 162 11.70 2.83 -2.38
C THR A 162 11.84 3.06 -3.89
N SER A 163 11.13 2.30 -4.72
CA SER A 163 11.09 2.59 -6.17
C SER A 163 10.35 3.91 -6.46
N GLU A 164 10.78 4.67 -7.46
CA GLU A 164 10.16 5.98 -7.79
C GLU A 164 8.64 5.91 -7.99
N ARG A 165 8.16 4.83 -8.62
CA ARG A 165 6.73 4.55 -8.80
C ARG A 165 5.95 4.56 -7.48
N LEU A 166 6.59 4.13 -6.40
CA LEU A 166 6.01 4.04 -5.08
C LEU A 166 6.25 5.29 -4.21
N LYS A 167 7.08 6.25 -4.65
CA LYS A 167 7.32 7.51 -3.92
C LYS A 167 6.35 8.62 -4.31
N LYS A 168 5.90 8.61 -5.57
CA LYS A 168 5.14 9.70 -6.16
C LYS A 168 4.21 9.18 -7.24
N ILE A 169 3.04 9.78 -7.36
CA ILE A 169 2.10 9.49 -8.45
C ILE A 169 2.65 10.11 -9.74
N ALA A 170 3.22 9.29 -10.61
CA ALA A 170 3.86 9.74 -11.83
C ALA A 170 2.83 10.17 -12.91
N SER A 171 3.19 11.18 -13.70
CA SER A 171 2.44 11.60 -14.89
C SER A 171 2.76 10.77 -16.14
N LYS A 172 3.83 9.96 -16.07
CA LYS A 172 4.30 9.07 -17.13
C LYS A 172 4.79 7.77 -16.53
N TRP A 173 4.60 6.68 -17.24
CA TRP A 173 5.08 5.37 -16.86
C TRP A 173 5.66 4.66 -18.08
N ASN A 174 6.93 4.25 -17.97
CA ASN A 174 7.65 3.60 -19.07
C ASN A 174 7.47 2.09 -19.07
N GLY A 175 6.53 1.57 -18.28
CA GLY A 175 6.30 0.14 -18.14
C GLY A 175 7.19 -0.51 -17.10
N CYS A 176 6.89 -1.78 -16.89
CA CYS A 176 7.89 -2.78 -16.55
C CYS A 176 8.49 -3.30 -17.87
#